data_AF-A0A0R3SJ83-F1
#
_entry.id   AF-A0A0R3SJ83-F1
#
_cell.length_a   1.000
_cell.length_b   1.000
_cell.length_c   1.000
_cell.angle_alpha   90.00
_cell.angle_beta   90.00
_cell.angle_gamma   90.00
#
_symmetry.space_group_name_H-M   'P 1'
#
loop_
_entity.id
_entity.type
_entity.pdbx_description
1 polymer ?
#
loop_
_entity_poly.entity_id
_entity_poly.type
_entity_poly.pdbx_seq_one_letter_code
_entity_poly.pdbx_strand_id
1 'polypeptide(L)'
;MPENNSDIELLREAEYIASGQMGTFRKSMFRNELLRRAPLGRSLTRGRSLPPSCFIYGKKSERDPNGLNKCLTWSTFRPSSGVGIYEIDYKRMNMDSARAGIHKMSELTKFRKERDYHHKHVQRSKEKIDFPVEMTFGMRRPTSPADCLLSFYYKREFDRKAIE
;
A
#
# COMPACT_ATOMS: atom_id res chain seq x y z
N MET A 1 54.16 -8.76 -10.86
CA MET A 1 53.12 -9.54 -11.57
C MET A 1 52.83 -10.76 -10.70
N PRO A 2 51.61 -11.34 -10.67
CA PRO A 2 51.38 -12.55 -9.88
C PRO A 2 52.27 -13.68 -10.41
N GLU A 3 53.06 -14.29 -9.53
CA GLU A 3 54.11 -15.27 -9.88
C GLU A 3 53.55 -16.72 -9.92
N ASN A 4 52.37 -16.96 -9.33
CA ASN A 4 51.77 -18.28 -9.17
C ASN A 4 50.41 -18.42 -9.91
N ASN A 5 50.16 -19.58 -10.50
CA ASN A 5 48.89 -19.89 -11.19
C ASN A 5 47.65 -19.76 -10.27
N SER A 6 47.78 -20.05 -8.98
CA SER A 6 46.70 -19.90 -8.00
C SER A 6 46.22 -18.47 -7.84
N ASP A 7 47.14 -17.51 -7.96
CA ASP A 7 46.85 -16.09 -7.76
C ASP A 7 46.11 -15.52 -8.98
N ILE A 8 46.38 -16.07 -10.16
CA ILE A 8 45.70 -15.71 -11.42
C ILE A 8 44.24 -16.15 -11.41
N GLU A 9 43.94 -17.36 -10.91
CA GLU A 9 42.56 -17.86 -10.78
C GLU A 9 41.75 -17.02 -9.79
N LEU A 10 42.34 -16.67 -8.64
CA LEU A 10 41.72 -15.78 -7.65
C LEU A 10 41.38 -14.40 -8.22
N LEU A 11 42.28 -13.84 -9.04
CA LEU A 11 42.04 -12.57 -9.72
C LEU A 11 40.91 -12.66 -10.75
N ARG A 12 40.82 -13.77 -11.49
CA ARG A 12 39.70 -14.02 -12.41
C ARG A 12 38.36 -14.17 -11.68
N GLU A 13 38.32 -14.83 -10.52
CA GLU A 13 37.11 -14.89 -9.72
C GLU A 13 36.74 -13.53 -9.10
N ALA A 14 37.74 -12.73 -8.73
CA ALA A 14 37.57 -11.41 -8.15
C ALA A 14 37.15 -10.33 -9.17
N GLU A 15 37.29 -10.56 -10.47
CA GLU A 15 36.79 -9.69 -11.54
C GLU A 15 35.28 -9.42 -11.41
N TYR A 16 34.55 -10.42 -10.90
CA TYR A 16 33.12 -10.33 -10.65
C TYR A 16 32.78 -9.85 -9.23
N ILE A 17 33.73 -9.29 -8.49
CA ILE A 17 33.53 -8.73 -7.16
C ILE A 17 33.72 -7.22 -7.24
N ALA A 18 32.95 -6.46 -6.48
CA ALA A 18 33.05 -5.00 -6.47
C ALA A 18 34.42 -4.53 -5.95
N SER A 19 35.37 -4.30 -6.87
CA SER A 19 36.76 -3.98 -6.56
C SER A 19 36.97 -2.46 -6.55
N GLY A 20 36.65 -1.81 -5.43
CA GLY A 20 36.98 -0.39 -5.29
C GLY A 20 38.49 -0.15 -5.13
N GLN A 21 39.22 -1.04 -4.43
CA GLN A 21 40.64 -0.87 -4.08
C GLN A 21 41.33 -2.21 -3.77
N MET A 22 42.66 -2.28 -3.92
CA MET A 22 43.48 -3.49 -3.80
C MET A 22 43.81 -3.81 -2.33
N GLY A 23 43.70 -5.09 -1.93
CA GLY A 23 43.86 -5.58 -0.54
C GLY A 23 42.55 -5.97 0.18
N THR A 24 41.41 -5.90 -0.51
CA THR A 24 40.06 -5.88 0.08
C THR A 24 39.24 -7.17 -0.07
N PHE A 25 39.72 -8.16 -0.82
CA PHE A 25 38.96 -9.38 -1.11
C PHE A 25 39.07 -10.41 0.02
N ARG A 26 37.97 -10.63 0.74
CA ARG A 26 37.87 -11.66 1.78
C ARG A 26 37.24 -12.93 1.20
N LYS A 27 37.61 -14.11 1.72
CA LYS A 27 36.96 -15.40 1.35
C LYS A 27 35.43 -15.36 1.44
N SER A 28 34.89 -14.56 2.36
CA SER A 28 33.44 -14.36 2.51
C SER A 28 32.77 -13.62 1.35
N MET A 29 33.51 -12.81 0.59
CA MET A 29 32.98 -12.04 -0.55
C MET A 29 32.59 -12.95 -1.72
N PHE A 30 33.27 -14.09 -1.88
CA PHE A 30 32.94 -15.10 -2.88
C PHE A 30 31.66 -15.88 -2.51
N ARG A 31 31.34 -15.98 -1.23
CA ARG A 31 30.12 -16.64 -0.74
C ARG A 31 28.91 -15.70 -0.70
N ASN A 32 29.12 -14.41 -0.46
CA ASN A 32 28.04 -13.46 -0.35
C ASN A 32 27.56 -13.01 -1.74
N GLU A 33 26.39 -13.49 -2.16
CA GLU A 33 25.78 -13.17 -3.45
C GLU A 33 25.56 -11.66 -3.67
N LEU A 34 25.42 -10.87 -2.60
CA LEU A 34 25.21 -9.42 -2.70
C LEU A 34 26.46 -8.67 -3.14
N LEU A 35 27.64 -9.23 -2.88
CA LEU A 35 28.93 -8.61 -3.24
C LEU A 35 29.42 -9.06 -4.62
N ARG A 36 28.79 -10.10 -5.19
CA ARG A 36 29.06 -10.61 -6.52
C ARG A 36 28.28 -9.82 -7.56
N ARG A 37 29.00 -9.34 -8.55
CA ARG A 37 28.47 -8.74 -9.77
C ARG A 37 28.19 -9.83 -10.79
N ALA A 38 27.29 -9.54 -11.72
CA ALA A 38 27.06 -10.42 -12.84
C ALA A 38 28.29 -10.40 -13.78
N PRO A 39 28.59 -11.51 -14.46
CA PRO A 39 29.54 -11.47 -15.57
C PRO A 39 29.09 -10.48 -16.63
N LEU A 40 30.05 -9.83 -17.30
CA LEU A 40 29.74 -8.92 -18.39
C LEU A 40 28.93 -9.65 -19.48
N GLY A 41 27.79 -9.07 -19.87
CA GLY A 41 26.88 -9.67 -20.86
C GLY A 41 26.02 -10.83 -20.34
N ARG A 42 26.03 -11.14 -19.04
CA ARG A 42 25.17 -12.16 -18.43
C ARG A 42 24.32 -11.56 -17.30
N SER A 43 23.16 -12.16 -17.04
CA SER A 43 22.32 -11.79 -15.90
C SER A 43 22.88 -12.34 -14.59
N LEU A 44 22.68 -11.61 -13.48
CA LEU A 44 23.02 -12.08 -12.14
C LEU A 44 22.13 -13.27 -11.73
N THR A 45 22.73 -14.44 -11.51
CA THR A 45 22.03 -15.63 -10.99
C THR A 45 21.93 -15.56 -9.46
N ARG A 46 20.72 -15.44 -8.90
CA ARG A 46 20.48 -15.28 -7.45
C ARG A 46 20.22 -16.59 -6.68
N GLY A 47 20.93 -17.68 -7.01
CA GLY A 47 20.88 -18.94 -6.25
C GLY A 47 19.53 -19.67 -6.16
N ARG A 48 18.48 -19.20 -6.85
CA ARG A 48 17.16 -19.84 -6.84
C ARG A 48 17.09 -20.93 -7.89
N SER A 49 16.51 -22.07 -7.54
CA SER A 49 16.18 -23.11 -8.52
C SER A 49 15.18 -22.54 -9.53
N LEU A 50 15.52 -22.70 -10.81
CA LEU A 50 14.60 -22.35 -11.89
C LEU A 50 13.55 -23.46 -12.03
N PRO A 51 12.29 -23.11 -12.36
CA PRO A 51 11.30 -24.05 -12.87
C PRO A 51 11.84 -24.85 -14.07
N PRO A 52 11.21 -26.00 -14.40
CA PRO A 52 11.56 -26.81 -15.57
C PRO A 52 11.61 -25.98 -16.86
N SER A 53 12.38 -26.42 -17.85
CA SER A 53 12.55 -25.74 -19.14
C SER A 53 11.24 -25.55 -19.93
N CYS A 54 10.21 -26.35 -19.64
CA CYS A 54 8.88 -26.22 -20.23
C CYS A 54 7.97 -25.19 -19.54
N PHE A 55 8.43 -24.54 -18.46
CA PHE A 55 7.65 -23.55 -17.73
C PHE A 55 7.64 -22.20 -18.45
N ILE A 56 6.44 -21.73 -18.80
CA ILE A 56 6.25 -20.41 -19.40
C ILE A 56 5.96 -19.41 -18.29
N TYR A 57 6.85 -18.43 -18.12
CA TYR A 57 6.64 -17.35 -17.17
C TYR A 57 5.53 -16.40 -17.63
N GLY A 58 4.86 -15.78 -16.66
CA GLY A 58 3.77 -14.83 -16.90
C GLY A 58 2.39 -15.43 -16.64
N LYS A 59 1.37 -14.57 -16.66
CA LYS A 59 -0.03 -14.98 -16.50
C LYS A 59 -0.63 -15.17 -17.90
N LYS A 60 -1.20 -16.34 -18.17
CA LYS A 60 -2.01 -16.54 -19.39
C LYS A 60 -3.20 -15.60 -19.34
N SER A 61 -3.45 -14.86 -20.41
CA SER A 61 -4.71 -14.14 -20.56
C SER A 61 -5.81 -15.17 -20.74
N GLU A 62 -6.80 -15.15 -19.85
CA GLU A 62 -8.03 -15.90 -20.07
C GLU A 62 -8.80 -15.19 -21.17
N ARG A 63 -8.91 -15.84 -22.33
CA ARG A 63 -9.77 -15.35 -23.41
C ARG A 63 -11.21 -15.60 -23.00
N ASP A 64 -11.94 -14.54 -22.69
CA ASP A 64 -13.39 -14.60 -22.52
C ASP A 64 -14.06 -14.60 -23.90
N PRO A 65 -14.60 -15.75 -24.38
CA PRO A 65 -15.23 -15.82 -25.70
C PRO A 65 -16.43 -14.87 -25.83
N ASN A 66 -17.07 -14.53 -24.71
CA ASN A 66 -18.24 -13.64 -24.65
C ASN A 66 -17.89 -12.23 -24.16
N GLY A 67 -16.60 -11.88 -24.10
CA GLY A 67 -16.14 -10.58 -23.58
C GLY A 67 -16.76 -9.39 -24.31
N LEU A 68 -16.92 -9.48 -25.64
CA LEU A 68 -17.54 -8.42 -26.45
C LEU A 68 -18.99 -8.16 -26.03
N ASN A 69 -19.79 -9.22 -25.83
CA ASN A 69 -21.18 -9.11 -25.40
C ASN A 69 -21.30 -8.49 -24.00
N LYS A 70 -20.36 -8.83 -23.10
CA LYS A 70 -20.29 -8.21 -21.77
C LYS A 70 -19.95 -6.72 -21.83
N CYS A 71 -19.08 -6.29 -22.75
CA CYS A 71 -18.76 -4.88 -22.95
C CYS A 71 -19.90 -4.08 -23.58
N LEU A 72 -20.71 -4.70 -24.43
CA LEU A 72 -21.87 -4.09 -25.08
C LEU A 72 -23.09 -3.98 -24.16
N THR A 73 -23.10 -4.75 -23.07
CA THR A 73 -24.13 -4.63 -22.04
C THR A 73 -23.73 -3.52 -21.09
N TRP A 74 -24.55 -2.48 -20.95
CA TRP A 74 -24.31 -1.45 -19.93
C TRP A 74 -24.21 -2.13 -18.58
N SER A 75 -23.07 -1.98 -17.91
CA SER A 75 -22.85 -2.52 -16.57
C SER A 75 -23.95 -1.97 -15.67
N THR A 76 -25.00 -2.74 -15.37
CA THR A 76 -25.80 -2.46 -14.19
C THR A 76 -24.80 -2.52 -13.06
N PHE A 77 -24.48 -1.37 -12.46
CA PHE A 77 -23.61 -1.32 -11.29
C PHE A 77 -24.22 -2.25 -10.26
N ARG A 78 -23.69 -3.47 -10.18
CA ARG A 78 -23.95 -4.34 -9.05
C ARG A 78 -22.95 -3.84 -8.03
N PRO A 79 -23.37 -3.17 -6.95
CA PRO A 79 -22.47 -2.93 -5.85
C PRO A 79 -21.89 -4.30 -5.50
N SER A 80 -20.58 -4.47 -5.71
CA SER A 80 -19.88 -5.59 -5.12
C SER A 80 -20.28 -5.56 -3.65
N SER A 81 -20.72 -6.68 -3.10
CA SER A 81 -21.01 -6.77 -1.66
C SER A 81 -19.80 -6.41 -0.78
N GLY A 82 -18.64 -6.13 -1.39
CA GLY A 82 -17.44 -5.58 -0.75
C GLY A 82 -17.32 -4.05 -0.67
N VAL A 83 -18.19 -3.23 -1.29
CA VAL A 83 -18.05 -1.74 -1.24
C VAL A 83 -18.43 -1.16 0.14
N GLY A 84 -18.81 -2.00 1.10
CA GLY A 84 -19.08 -1.62 2.49
C GLY A 84 -18.19 -2.32 3.52
N ILE A 85 -17.16 -3.08 3.11
CA ILE A 85 -16.23 -3.68 4.07
C ILE A 85 -15.20 -2.60 4.43
N TYR A 86 -15.54 -1.79 5.42
CA TYR A 86 -14.61 -0.83 6.02
C TYR A 86 -13.27 -1.49 6.31
N GLU A 87 -12.18 -0.73 6.24
CA GLU A 87 -10.85 -1.25 6.56
C GLU A 87 -10.86 -1.92 7.94
N ILE A 88 -10.10 -3.02 8.05
CA ILE A 88 -9.98 -3.76 9.30
C ILE A 88 -9.14 -2.94 10.27
N ASP A 89 -9.66 -2.73 11.48
CA ASP A 89 -8.93 -2.09 12.56
C ASP A 89 -7.91 -3.06 13.17
N TYR A 90 -6.73 -3.11 12.55
CA TYR A 90 -5.62 -3.93 13.02
C TYR A 90 -5.13 -3.51 14.41
N LYS A 91 -5.30 -2.25 14.81
CA LYS A 91 -4.88 -1.77 16.13
C LYS A 91 -5.78 -2.39 17.20
N ARG A 92 -7.10 -2.34 17.00
CA ARG A 92 -8.06 -2.99 17.90
C ARG A 92 -7.87 -4.50 17.93
N MET A 93 -7.67 -5.13 16.77
CA MET A 93 -7.38 -6.57 16.69
C MET A 93 -6.14 -6.95 17.51
N ASN A 94 -5.05 -6.21 17.37
CA ASN A 94 -3.79 -6.49 18.08
C ASN A 94 -3.90 -6.24 19.59
N MET A 95 -4.63 -5.22 20.02
CA MET A 95 -4.88 -4.97 21.44
C MET A 95 -5.72 -6.10 22.06
N ASP A 96 -6.77 -6.55 21.37
CA ASP A 96 -7.62 -7.63 21.83
C ASP A 96 -6.90 -8.98 21.82
N SER A 97 -6.06 -9.26 20.82
CA SER A 97 -5.26 -10.49 20.77
C SER A 97 -4.22 -10.51 21.88
N ALA A 98 -3.58 -9.38 22.17
CA ALA A 98 -2.65 -9.24 23.30
C ALA A 98 -3.35 -9.45 24.65
N ARG A 99 -4.55 -8.88 24.84
CA ARG A 99 -5.37 -9.09 26.04
C ARG A 99 -5.81 -10.55 26.21
N ALA A 100 -6.07 -11.24 25.12
CA ALA A 100 -6.44 -12.66 25.11
C ALA A 100 -5.24 -13.61 25.22
N GLY A 101 -4.00 -13.10 25.24
CA GLY A 101 -2.79 -13.93 25.28
C GLY A 101 -2.54 -14.74 24.01
N ILE A 102 -3.10 -14.32 22.86
CA ILE A 102 -2.97 -15.04 21.59
C ILE A 102 -1.71 -14.54 20.88
N HIS A 103 -0.69 -15.40 20.86
CA HIS A 103 0.61 -15.09 20.24
C HIS A 103 0.88 -15.89 18.96
N LYS A 104 0.17 -17.00 18.73
CA LYS A 104 0.36 -17.83 17.54
C LYS A 104 -0.48 -17.33 16.37
N MET A 105 0.12 -17.34 15.17
CA MET A 105 -0.54 -16.83 13.95
C MET A 105 -1.75 -17.68 13.52
N SER A 106 -1.71 -19.00 13.75
CA SER A 106 -2.82 -19.90 13.46
C SER A 106 -4.05 -19.60 14.33
N GLU A 107 -3.84 -19.31 15.61
CA GLU A 107 -4.86 -18.92 16.57
C GLU A 107 -5.39 -17.51 16.28
N LEU A 108 -4.49 -16.56 15.96
CA LEU A 108 -4.87 -15.20 15.56
C LEU A 108 -5.78 -15.19 14.32
N THR A 109 -5.54 -16.10 13.37
CA THR A 109 -6.37 -16.24 12.17
C THR A 109 -7.78 -16.73 12.50
N LYS A 110 -7.92 -17.64 13.48
CA LYS A 110 -9.23 -18.09 13.97
C LYS A 110 -9.93 -16.98 14.75
N PHE A 111 -9.20 -16.31 15.66
CA PHE A 111 -9.68 -15.19 16.46
C PHE A 111 -10.20 -14.03 15.60
N ARG A 112 -9.50 -13.71 14.50
CA ARG A 112 -9.93 -12.71 13.51
C ARG A 112 -11.24 -13.07 12.80
N LYS A 113 -11.55 -14.36 12.62
CA LYS A 113 -12.80 -14.80 11.98
C LYS A 113 -13.98 -14.80 12.93
N GLU A 114 -13.71 -15.05 14.21
CA GLU A 114 -14.73 -15.13 15.26
C GLU A 114 -15.27 -13.75 15.65
N ARG A 115 -14.46 -12.69 15.51
CA ARG A 115 -14.84 -11.32 15.85
C ARG A 115 -14.76 -10.38 14.66
N ASP A 116 -15.73 -9.47 14.59
CA ASP A 116 -15.75 -8.43 13.58
C ASP A 116 -14.87 -7.24 13.98
N TYR A 117 -13.78 -7.06 13.23
CA TYR A 117 -12.80 -5.98 13.41
C TYR A 117 -12.89 -4.90 12.33
N HIS A 118 -13.90 -4.93 11.46
CA HIS A 118 -14.06 -3.86 10.48
C HIS A 118 -14.41 -2.54 11.18
N HIS A 119 -13.91 -1.43 10.65
CA HIS A 119 -14.30 -0.12 11.15
C HIS A 119 -15.83 0.00 11.06
N LYS A 120 -16.48 0.51 12.11
CA LYS A 120 -17.89 0.87 11.98
C LYS A 120 -17.96 2.14 11.14
N HIS A 121 -19.02 2.33 10.36
CA HIS A 121 -19.26 3.58 9.65
C HIS A 121 -19.41 4.71 10.66
N VAL A 122 -18.31 5.36 11.03
CA VAL A 122 -18.36 6.63 11.72
C VAL A 122 -18.77 7.61 10.63
N GLN A 123 -20.05 7.97 10.60
CA GLN A 123 -20.41 9.24 9.97
C GLN A 123 -19.55 10.26 10.69
N ARG A 124 -18.53 10.81 10.03
CA ARG A 124 -17.77 11.94 10.57
C ARG A 124 -18.83 12.94 11.01
N SER A 125 -19.00 13.10 12.33
CA SER A 125 -19.82 14.17 12.84
C SER A 125 -19.21 15.40 12.18
N LYS A 126 -20.00 16.10 11.35
CA LYS A 126 -19.65 17.45 10.95
C LYS A 126 -19.84 18.31 12.19
N GLU A 127 -19.04 18.06 13.23
CA GLU A 127 -18.93 18.95 14.36
C GLU A 127 -18.57 20.30 13.76
N LYS A 128 -19.55 21.20 13.82
CA LYS A 128 -19.36 22.57 13.42
C LYS A 128 -18.32 23.08 14.41
N ILE A 129 -17.17 23.46 13.89
CA ILE A 129 -16.16 24.15 14.68
C ILE A 129 -16.82 25.47 15.06
N ASP A 130 -17.17 25.62 16.34
CA ASP A 130 -17.71 26.88 16.86
C ASP A 130 -16.57 27.89 16.92
N PHE A 131 -16.72 28.97 16.17
CA PHE A 131 -15.75 30.04 16.10
C PHE A 131 -16.11 31.16 17.09
N PRO A 132 -15.14 31.78 17.76
CA PRO A 132 -15.38 32.95 18.59
C PRO A 132 -16.00 34.10 17.77
N VAL A 133 -16.96 34.82 18.35
CA VAL A 133 -17.74 35.89 17.67
C VAL A 133 -16.85 37.00 17.11
N GLU A 134 -15.72 37.28 17.74
CA GLU A 134 -14.75 38.33 17.38
C GLU A 134 -13.81 37.93 16.23
N MET A 135 -13.84 36.67 15.76
CA MET A 135 -12.83 36.16 14.82
C MET A 135 -13.15 36.54 13.37
N THR A 136 -12.33 37.41 12.77
CA THR A 136 -12.52 37.91 11.40
C THR A 136 -11.85 37.05 10.31
N PHE A 137 -10.82 36.28 10.67
CA PHE A 137 -10.06 35.41 9.77
C PHE A 137 -10.51 33.95 9.89
N GLY A 138 -10.49 33.20 8.79
CA GLY A 138 -10.84 31.76 8.82
C GLY A 138 -12.35 31.44 8.86
N MET A 139 -13.23 32.46 8.85
CA MET A 139 -14.67 32.24 8.64
C MET A 139 -14.91 31.56 7.28
N ARG A 140 -15.70 30.50 7.29
CA ARG A 140 -16.09 29.80 6.05
C ARG A 140 -16.90 30.75 5.18
N ARG A 141 -16.31 31.19 4.07
CA ARG A 141 -17.04 31.89 3.02
C ARG A 141 -18.10 30.96 2.43
N PRO A 142 -19.28 31.48 2.04
CA PRO A 142 -20.28 30.68 1.36
C PRO A 142 -19.67 30.06 0.11
N THR A 143 -19.98 28.79 -0.13
CA THR A 143 -19.32 27.98 -1.16
C THR A 143 -19.74 28.42 -2.57
N SER A 144 -20.88 29.10 -2.69
CA SER A 144 -21.37 29.73 -3.91
C SER A 144 -21.98 31.13 -3.65
N PRO A 145 -22.06 32.00 -4.68
CA PRO A 145 -22.76 33.29 -4.57
C PRO A 145 -24.26 33.14 -4.25
N ALA A 146 -24.90 32.05 -4.69
CA ALA A 146 -26.29 31.74 -4.38
C ALA A 146 -26.49 31.47 -2.88
N ASP A 147 -25.57 30.72 -2.26
CA ASP A 147 -25.60 30.47 -0.81
C ASP A 147 -25.45 31.76 -0.02
N CYS A 148 -24.68 32.72 -0.53
CA CYS A 148 -24.53 34.04 0.07
C CYS A 148 -25.87 34.80 0.11
N LEU A 149 -26.58 34.87 -1.02
CA LEU A 149 -27.89 35.52 -1.12
C LEU A 149 -28.93 34.86 -0.23
N LEU A 150 -28.97 33.53 -0.21
CA LEU A 150 -29.84 32.76 0.68
C LEU A 150 -29.54 33.05 2.15
N SER A 151 -28.27 33.10 2.54
CA SER A 151 -27.88 33.40 3.92
C SER A 151 -28.34 34.79 4.39
N PHE A 152 -28.25 35.80 3.52
CA PHE A 152 -28.72 37.15 3.85
C PHE A 152 -30.24 37.24 3.94
N TYR A 153 -30.96 36.56 3.06
CA TYR A 153 -32.41 36.52 3.11
C TYR A 153 -32.91 35.92 4.44
N TYR A 154 -32.38 34.75 4.83
CA TYR A 154 -32.79 34.09 6.07
C TYR A 154 -32.37 34.85 7.33
N LYS A 155 -31.21 35.51 7.32
CA LYS A 155 -30.80 36.40 8.41
C LYS A 155 -31.79 37.55 8.59
N ARG A 156 -32.19 38.19 7.49
CA ARG A 156 -33.16 39.29 7.52
C ARG A 156 -34.53 38.86 8.05
N GLU A 157 -35.02 37.69 7.65
CA GLU A 157 -36.28 37.14 8.18
C GLU A 157 -36.19 36.80 9.68
N PHE A 158 -35.04 36.31 10.14
CA PHE A 158 -34.79 36.06 11.55
C PHE A 158 -34.80 37.34 12.37
N ASP A 159 -34.06 38.37 11.92
CA ASP A 159 -33.98 39.67 12.60
C ASP A 159 -35.36 40.34 12.67
N ARG A 160 -36.17 40.24 11.61
CA ARG A 160 -37.55 40.75 11.59
C ARG A 160 -38.43 40.08 12.65
N LYS A 161 -38.34 38.75 12.76
CA LYS A 161 -39.10 37.98 13.76
C LYS A 161 -38.62 38.18 15.19
N ALA A 162 -37.37 38.61 15.39
CA ALA A 162 -36.81 38.89 16.71
C ALA A 162 -37.20 40.28 17.25
N ILE A 163 -37.74 41.15 16.39
CA ILE A 163 -38.19 42.51 16.73
C ILE A 163 -39.70 42.55 17.03
N GLU A 164 -40.48 41.55 16.58
CA GLU A 164 -41.86 41.29 17.02
C GLU A 164 -41.91 40.59 18.38
#